data_AF-A0A3B9DG17-F1
#
_entry.id   AF-A0A3B9DG17-F1
#
_cell.length_a   1.000
_cell.length_b   1.000
_cell.length_c   1.000
_cell.angle_alpha   90.00
_cell.angle_beta   90.00
_cell.angle_gamma   90.00
#
_symmetry.space_group_name_H-M   'P 1'
#
loop_
_entity.id
_entity.type
_entity.pdbx_description
1 polymer ?
#
loop_
_entity_poly.entity_id
_entity_poly.type
_entity_poly.pdbx_seq_one_letter_code
_entity_poly.pdbx_strand_id
1 'polypeptide(L)'
;MRKSFGIAILLMVMFPVLSQDNLAPQDIDDVIDSKTRIESIRQSEGRALNVIAPTIAPEEIDRVVLNRLMQQIARDPDTVRAQLEVSDEQLQDIFITISNARNFVNNSEMANVRAMCRAFNDSELQGDARIQKALDAYKARARFTTNFIARYYRIVLANVEVGLSDVSFTLFNEYMEDRRRRMANAGTVTWGVVVENISSGTESVEFHCRRQN
;
A
#
# COMPACT_ATOMS: atom_id res chain seq x y z
N MET A 1 -20.15 -65.96 -22.15
CA MET A 1 -19.48 -64.83 -21.48
C MET A 1 -19.35 -63.68 -22.48
N ARG A 2 -20.21 -62.65 -22.36
CA ARG A 2 -20.16 -61.43 -23.18
C ARG A 2 -19.27 -60.40 -22.47
N LYS A 3 -18.27 -59.85 -23.16
CA LYS A 3 -17.54 -58.65 -22.73
C LYS A 3 -17.53 -57.65 -23.88
N SER A 4 -18.34 -56.62 -23.72
CA SER A 4 -18.43 -55.41 -24.52
C SER A 4 -17.29 -54.47 -24.13
N PHE A 5 -16.42 -54.11 -25.07
CA PHE A 5 -15.51 -52.97 -24.92
C PHE A 5 -16.10 -51.80 -25.71
N GLY A 6 -16.72 -50.87 -24.99
CA GLY A 6 -17.13 -49.58 -25.53
C GLY A 6 -15.93 -48.64 -25.59
N ILE A 7 -15.66 -48.12 -26.78
CA ILE A 7 -14.69 -47.06 -27.04
C ILE A 7 -15.31 -45.74 -26.60
N ALA A 8 -14.73 -45.07 -25.59
CA ALA A 8 -15.08 -43.70 -25.22
C ALA A 8 -14.00 -42.75 -25.76
N ILE A 9 -14.34 -42.03 -26.83
CA ILE A 9 -13.52 -40.96 -27.42
C ILE A 9 -13.72 -39.71 -26.58
N LEU A 10 -12.65 -39.26 -25.92
CA LEU A 10 -12.58 -37.99 -25.20
C LEU A 10 -12.27 -36.87 -26.20
N LEU A 11 -13.26 -36.02 -26.50
CA LEU A 11 -13.10 -34.81 -27.31
C LEU A 11 -12.43 -33.71 -26.47
N MET A 12 -11.13 -33.45 -26.72
CA MET A 12 -10.46 -32.22 -26.30
C MET A 12 -10.92 -31.07 -27.20
N VAL A 13 -11.57 -30.07 -26.59
CA VAL A 13 -11.84 -28.78 -27.23
C VAL A 13 -10.57 -27.94 -27.08
N MET A 14 -9.85 -27.75 -28.19
CA MET A 14 -8.69 -26.86 -28.31
C MET A 14 -9.17 -25.41 -28.48
N PHE A 15 -8.71 -24.53 -27.59
CA PHE A 15 -8.84 -23.07 -27.76
C PHE A 15 -7.87 -22.60 -28.85
N PRO A 16 -8.27 -21.68 -29.75
CA PRO A 16 -7.34 -21.12 -30.73
C PRO A 16 -6.34 -20.20 -30.01
N VAL A 17 -5.07 -20.60 -30.07
CA VAL A 17 -3.91 -19.73 -29.78
C VAL A 17 -3.93 -18.59 -30.79
N LEU A 18 -4.05 -17.36 -30.29
CA LEU A 18 -3.87 -16.16 -31.11
C LEU A 18 -2.42 -16.08 -31.57
N SER A 19 -2.28 -15.96 -32.88
CA SER A 19 -1.05 -15.79 -33.65
C SER A 19 -0.20 -14.65 -33.09
N GLN A 20 1.06 -14.95 -32.71
CA GLN A 20 2.10 -13.92 -32.58
C GLN A 20 2.63 -13.62 -33.97
N ASP A 21 2.29 -12.43 -34.48
CA ASP A 21 2.93 -11.88 -35.67
C ASP A 21 4.43 -11.68 -35.45
N ASN A 22 5.17 -12.02 -36.49
CA ASN A 22 6.63 -11.98 -36.58
C ASN A 22 7.22 -10.63 -36.15
N LEU A 23 8.08 -10.64 -35.14
CA LEU A 23 9.07 -9.59 -34.92
C LEU A 23 10.46 -10.20 -35.15
N ALA A 24 11.11 -9.75 -36.21
CA ALA A 24 12.49 -10.12 -36.54
C ALA A 24 13.45 -9.66 -35.43
N PRO A 25 14.52 -10.41 -35.12
CA PRO A 25 15.52 -10.00 -34.15
C PRO A 25 16.26 -8.75 -34.64
N GLN A 26 16.25 -7.66 -33.86
CA GLN A 26 17.22 -6.58 -34.04
C GLN A 26 18.43 -6.87 -33.14
N ASP A 27 19.61 -6.97 -33.76
CA ASP A 27 20.90 -6.96 -33.07
C ASP A 27 21.03 -5.66 -32.27
N ILE A 28 21.17 -5.78 -30.95
CA ILE A 28 21.57 -4.68 -30.08
C ILE A 28 23.03 -4.91 -29.74
N ASP A 29 23.91 -4.46 -30.63
CA ASP A 29 25.31 -4.27 -30.34
C ASP A 29 25.50 -2.80 -29.98
N ASP A 30 25.28 -2.47 -28.69
CA ASP A 30 25.78 -1.23 -28.12
C ASP A 30 26.08 -1.45 -26.63
N VAL A 31 27.37 -1.47 -26.31
CA VAL A 31 27.89 -1.56 -24.95
C VAL A 31 27.53 -0.26 -24.23
N ILE A 32 26.41 -0.29 -23.48
CA ILE A 32 25.99 0.83 -22.65
C ILE A 32 27.03 1.03 -21.54
N ASP A 33 27.92 2.02 -21.71
CA ASP A 33 28.82 2.47 -20.65
C ASP A 33 28.01 3.10 -19.50
N SER A 34 27.69 2.26 -18.53
CA SER A 34 26.92 2.61 -17.34
C SER A 34 27.54 3.76 -16.51
N LYS A 35 28.85 4.02 -16.66
CA LYS A 35 29.56 5.01 -15.86
C LYS A 35 29.25 6.44 -16.29
N THR A 36 29.26 6.73 -17.60
CA THR A 36 28.89 8.03 -18.17
C THR A 36 27.43 8.38 -17.90
N ARG A 37 26.55 7.39 -17.84
CA ARG A 37 25.12 7.57 -17.53
C ARG A 37 24.84 7.88 -16.05
N ILE A 38 25.67 7.39 -15.14
CA ILE A 38 25.56 7.70 -13.70
C ILE A 38 26.08 9.13 -13.40
N GLU A 39 27.12 9.57 -14.10
CA GLU A 39 27.67 10.93 -13.93
C GLU A 39 26.73 12.01 -14.47
N SER A 40 26.02 11.75 -15.58
CA SER A 40 25.01 12.69 -16.11
C SER A 40 23.78 12.85 -15.21
N ILE A 41 23.42 11.81 -14.44
CA ILE A 41 22.36 11.87 -13.42
C ILE A 41 22.79 12.67 -12.18
N ARG A 42 24.08 12.61 -11.81
CA ARG A 42 24.62 13.37 -10.66
C ARG A 42 24.73 14.87 -10.93
N GLN A 43 24.87 15.28 -12.19
CA GLN A 43 25.04 16.69 -12.58
C GLN A 43 23.73 17.40 -12.96
N SER A 44 22.61 16.70 -13.08
CA SER A 44 21.33 17.39 -13.30
C SER A 44 20.81 17.96 -11.98
N GLU A 45 20.78 19.30 -11.86
CA GLU A 45 20.00 19.99 -10.85
C GLU A 45 18.57 19.42 -10.87
N GLY A 46 18.13 18.89 -9.73
CA GLY A 46 16.98 18.00 -9.62
C GLY A 46 15.74 18.57 -10.27
N ARG A 47 15.27 17.93 -11.36
CA ARG A 47 13.92 18.13 -11.85
C ARG A 47 12.95 17.88 -10.69
N ALA A 48 12.07 18.84 -10.43
CA ALA A 48 10.93 18.62 -9.55
C ALA A 48 10.14 17.40 -10.08
N LEU A 49 10.12 16.34 -9.28
CA LEU A 49 9.40 15.11 -9.60
C LEU A 49 7.90 15.41 -9.59
N ASN A 50 7.29 15.53 -10.77
CA ASN A 50 5.84 15.52 -10.89
C ASN A 50 5.36 14.10 -10.62
N VAL A 51 4.88 13.87 -9.40
CA VAL A 51 4.32 12.60 -8.93
C VAL A 51 2.90 12.45 -9.52
N ILE A 52 2.71 11.51 -10.45
CA ILE A 52 1.43 11.27 -11.18
C ILE A 52 0.68 10.02 -10.62
N ALA A 53 1.09 9.45 -9.49
CA ALA A 53 0.40 8.30 -8.88
C ALA A 53 0.40 8.42 -7.34
N PRO A 54 -0.55 7.79 -6.62
CA PRO A 54 -0.66 7.93 -5.17
C PRO A 54 0.63 7.46 -4.50
N THR A 55 1.44 8.41 -4.05
CA THR A 55 2.48 8.18 -3.06
C THR A 55 1.79 7.78 -1.77
N ILE A 56 2.42 6.89 -0.98
CA ILE A 56 1.96 6.61 0.37
C ILE A 56 1.76 7.94 1.08
N ALA A 57 0.55 8.19 1.58
CA ALA A 57 0.26 9.41 2.33
C ALA A 57 1.31 9.57 3.43
N PRO A 58 1.93 10.74 3.63
CA PRO A 58 2.95 10.94 4.67
C PRO A 58 2.52 10.41 6.04
N GLU A 59 1.23 10.50 6.33
CA GLU A 59 0.58 10.02 7.56
C GLU A 59 0.62 8.48 7.72
N GLU A 60 0.79 7.73 6.64
CA GLU A 60 0.81 6.26 6.63
C GLU A 60 2.20 5.65 6.46
N ILE A 61 3.23 6.45 6.17
CA ILE A 61 4.58 5.94 5.88
C ILE A 61 5.11 5.07 7.04
N ASP A 62 5.04 5.55 8.29
CA ASP A 62 5.55 4.81 9.45
C ASP A 62 4.84 3.46 9.63
N ARG A 63 3.52 3.43 9.39
CA ARG A 63 2.73 2.20 9.41
C ARG A 63 3.24 1.19 8.40
N VAL A 64 3.49 1.62 7.17
CA VAL A 64 3.96 0.73 6.09
C VAL A 64 5.38 0.23 6.40
N VAL A 65 6.27 1.10 6.86
CA VAL A 65 7.64 0.74 7.24
C VAL A 65 7.64 -0.30 8.36
N LEU A 66 6.88 -0.08 9.44
CA LEU A 66 6.84 -1.02 10.57
C LEU A 66 6.19 -2.35 10.17
N ASN A 67 5.12 -2.34 9.37
CA ASN A 67 4.55 -3.58 8.84
C ASN A 67 5.55 -4.36 7.98
N ARG A 68 6.40 -3.67 7.22
CA ARG A 68 7.48 -4.30 6.45
C ARG A 68 8.54 -4.90 7.36
N LEU A 69 8.93 -4.21 8.44
CA LEU A 69 9.85 -4.75 9.43
C LEU A 69 9.31 -6.03 10.06
N MET A 70 8.05 -6.02 10.50
CA MET A 70 7.39 -7.23 11.03
C MET A 70 7.37 -8.38 10.02
N GLN A 71 7.13 -8.11 8.74
CA GLN A 71 7.24 -9.14 7.69
C GLN A 71 8.67 -9.67 7.50
N GLN A 72 9.68 -8.81 7.65
CA GLN A 72 11.08 -9.22 7.57
C GLN A 72 11.46 -10.10 8.77
N ILE A 73 11.07 -9.71 9.98
CA ILE A 73 11.27 -10.51 11.19
C ILE A 73 10.63 -11.90 11.03
N ALA A 74 9.39 -11.96 10.53
CA ALA A 74 8.68 -13.23 10.32
C ALA A 74 9.36 -14.14 9.28
N ARG A 75 10.07 -13.56 8.30
CA ARG A 75 10.69 -14.29 7.20
C ARG A 75 12.12 -14.74 7.53
N ASP A 76 12.89 -13.86 8.14
CA ASP A 76 14.32 -14.04 8.40
C ASP A 76 14.73 -13.29 9.67
N PRO A 77 14.37 -13.83 10.85
CA PRO A 77 14.61 -13.17 12.13
C PRO A 77 16.10 -13.02 12.44
N ASP A 78 16.94 -13.98 12.05
CA ASP A 78 18.38 -13.96 12.32
C ASP A 78 19.07 -12.80 11.59
N THR A 79 18.73 -12.57 10.32
CA THR A 79 19.26 -11.43 9.56
C THR A 79 18.81 -10.10 10.14
N VAL A 80 17.54 -9.96 10.54
CA VAL A 80 17.04 -8.72 11.14
C VAL A 80 17.69 -8.47 12.51
N ARG A 81 17.87 -9.52 13.31
CA ARG A 81 18.56 -9.45 14.60
C ARG A 81 19.98 -8.93 14.45
N ALA A 82 20.72 -9.52 13.50
CA ALA A 82 22.09 -9.10 13.19
C ALA A 82 22.13 -7.68 12.65
N GLN A 83 21.19 -7.30 11.78
CA GLN A 83 21.11 -5.97 11.19
C GLN A 83 20.84 -4.87 12.23
N LEU A 84 19.97 -5.14 13.20
CA LEU A 84 19.58 -4.17 14.23
C LEU A 84 20.40 -4.27 15.51
N GLU A 85 21.33 -5.24 15.58
CA GLU A 85 22.09 -5.59 16.78
C GLU A 85 21.21 -5.66 18.04
N VAL A 86 20.12 -6.43 17.94
CA VAL A 86 19.18 -6.66 19.05
C VAL A 86 19.33 -8.08 19.60
N SER A 87 18.95 -8.29 20.85
CA SER A 87 18.76 -9.64 21.40
C SER A 87 17.52 -10.33 20.83
N ASP A 88 17.41 -11.64 21.01
CA ASP A 88 16.18 -12.38 20.65
C ASP A 88 14.95 -11.85 21.39
N GLU A 89 15.11 -11.48 22.66
CA GLU A 89 14.06 -10.89 23.50
C GLU A 89 13.60 -9.55 22.91
N GLN A 90 14.53 -8.66 22.59
CA GLN A 90 14.21 -7.38 21.96
C GLN A 90 13.56 -7.55 20.58
N LEU A 91 14.02 -8.50 19.76
CA LEU A 91 13.42 -8.79 18.46
C LEU A 91 11.96 -9.26 18.61
N GLN A 92 11.70 -10.11 19.60
CA GLN A 92 10.36 -10.59 19.92
C GLN A 92 9.46 -9.46 20.41
N ASP A 93 9.97 -8.56 21.27
CA ASP A 93 9.23 -7.40 21.76
C ASP A 93 8.87 -6.41 20.64
N ILE A 94 9.80 -6.16 19.71
CA ILE A 94 9.55 -5.37 18.50
C ILE A 94 8.43 -6.01 17.68
N PHE A 95 8.51 -7.32 17.44
CA PHE A 95 7.52 -8.05 16.66
C PHE A 95 6.12 -7.98 17.29
N ILE A 96 6.02 -8.22 18.61
CA ILE A 96 4.76 -8.15 19.36
C ILE A 96 4.18 -6.74 19.30
N THR A 97 5.02 -5.72 19.54
CA THR A 97 4.60 -4.30 19.54
C THR A 97 4.00 -3.91 18.19
N ILE A 98 4.65 -4.27 17.08
CA ILE A 98 4.16 -3.96 15.73
C ILE A 98 2.90 -4.79 15.40
N SER A 99 2.88 -6.08 15.77
CA SER A 99 1.72 -6.96 15.52
C SER A 99 0.45 -6.45 16.22
N ASN A 100 0.58 -6.04 17.48
CA ASN A 100 -0.51 -5.44 18.24
C ASN A 100 -1.00 -4.15 17.61
N ALA A 101 -0.07 -3.28 17.18
CA ALA A 101 -0.41 -2.04 16.49
C ALA A 101 -1.19 -2.30 15.18
N ARG A 102 -0.73 -3.27 14.39
CA ARG A 102 -1.40 -3.68 13.15
C ARG A 102 -2.82 -4.19 13.39
N ASN A 103 -3.02 -5.01 14.42
CA ASN A 103 -4.34 -5.57 14.75
C ASN A 103 -5.31 -4.53 15.32
N PHE A 104 -4.79 -3.52 16.00
CA PHE A 104 -5.60 -2.42 16.53
C PHE A 104 -6.13 -1.47 15.44
N VAL A 105 -5.33 -1.22 14.40
CA VAL A 105 -5.73 -0.35 13.29
C VAL A 105 -6.63 -1.10 12.32
N ASN A 106 -7.93 -1.01 12.56
CA ASN A 106 -8.95 -1.43 11.60
C ASN A 106 -9.11 -0.36 10.51
N ASN A 107 -8.80 -0.70 9.25
CA ASN A 107 -9.01 0.19 8.12
C ASN A 107 -10.50 0.54 8.01
N SER A 108 -10.81 1.78 8.35
CA SER A 108 -12.19 2.24 8.55
C SER A 108 -12.88 2.61 7.25
N GLU A 109 -12.59 1.93 6.14
CA GLU A 109 -13.21 2.27 4.85
C GLU A 109 -14.74 2.20 4.95
N MET A 110 -15.23 1.14 5.61
CA MET A 110 -16.64 1.03 5.96
C MET A 110 -17.14 2.14 6.89
N ALA A 111 -16.29 2.71 7.76
CA ALA A 111 -16.68 3.85 8.60
C ALA A 111 -16.69 5.18 7.82
N ASN A 112 -15.81 5.34 6.83
CA ASN A 112 -15.80 6.47 5.91
C ASN A 112 -17.08 6.43 5.05
N VAL A 113 -17.41 5.26 4.50
CA VAL A 113 -18.68 5.02 3.77
C VAL A 113 -19.90 5.26 4.67
N ARG A 114 -19.90 4.80 5.93
CA ARG A 114 -20.99 5.11 6.87
C ARG A 114 -21.11 6.60 7.19
N ALA A 115 -20.01 7.35 7.22
CA ALA A 115 -20.06 8.80 7.42
C ALA A 115 -20.64 9.50 6.19
N MET A 116 -20.21 9.09 4.99
CA MET A 116 -20.75 9.53 3.70
C MET A 116 -22.25 9.32 3.62
N CYS A 117 -22.72 8.09 3.89
CA CYS A 117 -24.13 7.76 3.74
C CYS A 117 -25.03 8.41 4.81
N ARG A 118 -24.52 8.62 6.03
CA ARG A 118 -25.24 9.43 7.02
C ARG A 118 -25.39 10.88 6.54
N ALA A 119 -24.30 11.50 6.11
CA ALA A 119 -24.35 12.87 5.60
C ALA A 119 -25.25 13.02 4.36
N PHE A 120 -25.30 12.01 3.48
CA PHE A 120 -26.21 11.98 2.35
C PHE A 120 -27.67 11.83 2.79
N ASN A 121 -27.97 10.89 3.68
CA ASN A 121 -29.34 10.57 4.11
C ASN A 121 -29.97 11.68 4.96
N ASP A 122 -29.17 12.36 5.78
CA ASP A 122 -29.63 13.42 6.70
C ASP A 122 -29.64 14.81 6.04
N SER A 123 -29.26 14.92 4.76
CA SER A 123 -29.17 16.20 4.05
C SER A 123 -30.48 16.59 3.37
N GLU A 124 -30.93 17.83 3.61
CA GLU A 124 -32.04 18.48 2.91
C GLU A 124 -31.64 19.04 1.53
N LEU A 125 -30.32 19.20 1.28
CA LEU A 125 -29.79 19.64 -0.02
C LEU A 125 -30.20 18.67 -1.14
N GLN A 126 -30.24 19.19 -2.37
CA GLN A 126 -30.59 18.43 -3.57
C GLN A 126 -29.45 18.47 -4.60
N GLY A 127 -29.47 17.52 -5.54
CA GLY A 127 -28.49 17.43 -6.63
C GLY A 127 -27.03 17.40 -6.14
N ASP A 128 -26.16 18.06 -6.89
CA ASP A 128 -24.70 18.04 -6.66
C ASP A 128 -24.30 18.56 -5.26
N ALA A 129 -25.04 19.52 -4.70
CA ALA A 129 -24.77 20.04 -3.37
C ALA A 129 -24.93 18.96 -2.28
N ARG A 130 -25.88 18.03 -2.48
CA ARG A 130 -26.09 16.89 -1.58
C ARG A 130 -24.96 15.88 -1.70
N ILE A 131 -24.52 15.59 -2.92
CA ILE A 131 -23.41 14.68 -3.21
C ILE A 131 -22.12 15.24 -2.60
N GLN A 132 -21.84 16.53 -2.82
CA GLN A 132 -20.64 17.18 -2.28
C GLN A 132 -20.59 17.08 -0.76
N LYS A 133 -21.71 17.33 -0.06
CA LYS A 133 -21.78 17.17 1.41
C LYS A 133 -21.45 15.74 1.87
N ALA A 134 -21.89 14.73 1.13
CA ALA A 134 -21.58 13.34 1.44
C ALA A 134 -20.09 13.03 1.22
N LEU A 135 -19.52 13.48 0.11
CA LEU A 135 -18.09 13.32 -0.20
C LEU A 135 -17.19 14.07 0.80
N ASP A 136 -17.60 15.26 1.25
CA ASP A 136 -16.87 16.01 2.27
C ASP A 136 -16.88 15.28 3.61
N ALA A 137 -18.01 14.66 3.98
CA ALA A 137 -18.08 13.83 5.19
C ALA A 137 -17.19 12.58 5.11
N TYR A 138 -17.12 11.94 3.93
CA TYR A 138 -16.16 10.86 3.67
C TYR A 138 -14.73 11.36 3.88
N LYS A 139 -14.34 12.45 3.19
CA LYS A 139 -12.98 13.02 3.24
C LYS A 139 -12.59 13.45 4.64
N ALA A 140 -13.50 14.10 5.37
CA ALA A 140 -13.26 14.50 6.75
C ALA A 140 -12.99 13.29 7.66
N ARG A 141 -13.79 12.22 7.51
CA ARG A 141 -13.61 10.99 8.30
C ARG A 141 -12.35 10.23 7.92
N ALA A 142 -12.02 10.18 6.63
CA ALA A 142 -10.79 9.58 6.13
C ALA A 142 -9.56 10.31 6.67
N ARG A 143 -9.55 11.65 6.62
CA ARG A 143 -8.49 12.49 7.20
C ARG A 143 -8.36 12.31 8.71
N PHE A 144 -9.47 12.16 9.42
CA PHE A 144 -9.43 11.83 10.85
C PHE A 144 -8.72 10.49 11.09
N THR A 145 -9.04 9.45 10.31
CA THR A 145 -8.39 8.13 10.42
C THR A 145 -6.90 8.22 10.11
N THR A 146 -6.49 8.86 9.03
CA THR A 146 -5.07 8.97 8.67
C THR A 146 -4.27 9.73 9.73
N ASN A 147 -4.81 10.84 10.25
CA ASN A 147 -4.21 11.58 11.37
C ASN A 147 -4.09 10.73 12.65
N PHE A 148 -5.12 9.94 12.95
CA PHE A 148 -5.10 9.01 14.08
C PHE A 148 -4.00 7.96 13.90
N ILE A 149 -3.93 7.33 12.72
CA ILE A 149 -2.92 6.33 12.38
C ILE A 149 -1.52 6.93 12.54
N ALA A 150 -1.25 8.10 11.99
CA ALA A 150 0.03 8.78 12.12
C ALA A 150 0.44 8.98 13.58
N ARG A 151 -0.47 9.51 14.41
CA ARG A 151 -0.21 9.73 15.84
C ARG A 151 0.00 8.43 16.59
N TYR A 152 -0.81 7.42 16.30
CA TYR A 152 -0.71 6.12 16.96
C TYR A 152 0.62 5.43 16.62
N TYR A 153 1.02 5.41 15.35
CA TYR A 153 2.27 4.79 14.95
C TYR A 153 3.52 5.54 15.44
N ARG A 154 3.44 6.85 15.70
CA ARG A 154 4.50 7.56 16.45
C ARG A 154 4.68 7.04 17.88
N ILE A 155 3.58 6.69 18.56
CA ILE A 155 3.64 6.08 19.89
C ILE A 155 4.22 4.67 19.81
N VAL A 156 3.81 3.89 18.81
CA VAL A 156 4.35 2.54 18.56
C VAL A 156 5.86 2.60 18.32
N LEU A 157 6.33 3.57 17.53
CA LEU A 157 7.75 3.81 17.28
C LEU A 157 8.49 4.11 18.59
N ALA A 158 7.99 5.07 19.38
CA ALA A 158 8.60 5.42 20.66
C ALA A 158 8.66 4.24 21.63
N ASN A 159 7.63 3.38 21.65
CA ASN A 159 7.63 2.17 22.47
C ASN A 159 8.70 1.16 22.04
N VAL A 160 8.95 1.02 20.74
CA VAL A 160 10.06 0.20 20.23
C VAL A 160 11.40 0.82 20.67
N GLU A 161 11.59 2.12 20.44
CA GLU A 161 12.82 2.84 20.71
C GLU A 161 13.27 2.76 22.18
N VAL A 162 12.32 2.87 23.13
CA VAL A 162 12.61 2.81 24.57
C VAL A 162 13.20 1.46 25.01
N GLY A 163 12.92 0.37 24.28
CA GLY A 163 13.45 -0.96 24.56
C GLY A 163 14.84 -1.24 23.97
N LEU A 164 15.42 -0.29 23.21
CA LEU A 164 16.67 -0.47 22.49
C LEU A 164 17.88 0.03 23.28
N SER A 165 19.03 -0.62 23.05
CA SER A 165 20.33 -0.05 23.45
C SER A 165 20.68 1.14 22.55
N ASP A 166 21.65 1.98 22.94
CA ASP A 166 22.08 3.13 22.11
C ASP A 166 22.52 2.72 20.69
N VAL A 167 23.20 1.58 20.58
CA VAL A 167 23.65 1.04 19.28
C VAL A 167 22.45 0.57 18.47
N SER A 168 21.59 -0.26 19.07
CA SER A 168 20.39 -0.79 18.40
C SER A 168 19.42 0.33 18.00
N PHE A 169 19.31 1.38 18.81
CA PHE A 169 18.49 2.57 18.53
C PHE A 169 19.01 3.31 17.30
N THR A 170 20.33 3.52 17.20
CA THR A 170 20.95 4.14 16.03
C THR A 170 20.65 3.33 14.76
N LEU A 171 20.90 2.01 14.80
CA LEU A 171 20.66 1.11 13.66
C LEU A 171 19.19 1.01 13.27
N PHE A 172 18.30 1.01 14.26
CA PHE A 172 16.85 1.04 14.04
C PHE A 172 16.42 2.33 13.36
N ASN A 173 16.93 3.49 13.79
CA ASN A 173 16.62 4.77 13.15
C ASN A 173 17.14 4.86 11.72
N GLU A 174 18.36 4.37 11.47
CA GLU A 174 18.90 4.27 10.10
C GLU A 174 18.04 3.37 9.22
N TYR A 175 17.60 2.22 9.75
CA TYR A 175 16.65 1.35 9.07
C TYR A 175 15.35 2.09 8.73
N MET A 176 14.76 2.78 9.70
CA MET A 176 13.50 3.51 9.52
C MET A 176 13.64 4.60 8.46
N GLU A 177 14.69 5.41 8.51
CA GLU A 177 14.96 6.48 7.54
C GLU A 177 15.22 5.98 6.12
N ASP A 178 16.03 4.92 5.95
CA ASP A 178 16.23 4.29 4.64
C ASP A 178 14.90 3.79 4.06
N ARG A 179 14.08 3.12 4.88
CA ARG A 179 12.79 2.59 4.42
C ARG A 179 11.78 3.67 4.12
N ARG A 180 11.67 4.72 4.94
CA ARG A 180 10.85 5.91 4.65
C ARG A 180 11.20 6.50 3.30
N ARG A 181 12.50 6.73 3.05
CA ARG A 181 12.99 7.27 1.78
C ARG A 181 12.65 6.38 0.59
N ARG A 182 12.89 5.06 0.72
CA ARG A 182 12.57 4.11 -0.35
C ARG A 182 11.08 4.05 -0.64
N MET A 183 10.24 4.02 0.39
CA MET A 183 8.78 3.91 0.24
C MET A 183 8.15 5.20 -0.29
N ALA A 184 8.64 6.37 0.15
CA ALA A 184 8.22 7.65 -0.40
C ALA A 184 8.53 7.76 -1.91
N ASN A 185 9.65 7.16 -2.35
CA ASN A 185 10.10 7.20 -3.74
C ASN A 185 9.59 6.03 -4.61
N ALA A 186 8.98 4.99 -4.01
CA ALA A 186 8.62 3.76 -4.71
C ALA A 186 7.25 3.82 -5.42
N GLY A 187 6.55 4.96 -5.43
CA GLY A 187 5.23 5.11 -6.07
C GLY A 187 4.22 4.05 -5.61
N THR A 188 4.36 3.54 -4.40
CA THR A 188 3.63 2.36 -3.93
C THR A 188 2.18 2.74 -3.70
N VAL A 189 1.28 2.08 -4.44
CA VAL A 189 -0.16 2.32 -4.41
C VAL A 189 -0.71 2.09 -3.00
N THR A 190 -1.04 3.16 -2.28
CA THR A 190 -1.93 3.06 -1.13
C THR A 190 -3.34 2.83 -1.61
N TRP A 191 -3.99 1.82 -1.03
CA TRP A 191 -5.43 1.68 -1.12
C TRP A 191 -6.09 2.87 -0.42
N GLY A 192 -6.81 3.68 -1.18
CA GLY A 192 -7.81 4.59 -0.63
C GLY A 192 -7.56 6.07 -0.88
N VAL A 193 -7.75 6.52 -2.13
CA VAL A 193 -8.52 7.75 -2.41
C VAL A 193 -9.31 7.51 -3.70
N VAL A 194 -10.39 6.74 -3.62
CA VAL A 194 -11.40 6.74 -4.69
C VAL A 194 -12.47 7.73 -4.25
N VAL A 195 -12.26 9.03 -4.55
CA VAL A 195 -13.28 10.03 -4.90
C VAL A 195 -12.63 11.41 -5.05
N GLU A 196 -11.80 11.57 -6.09
CA GLU A 196 -11.23 12.88 -6.44
C GLU A 196 -12.11 13.67 -7.43
N ASN A 197 -13.06 13.04 -8.12
CA ASN A 197 -13.94 13.73 -9.08
C ASN A 197 -15.42 13.61 -8.67
N ILE A 198 -16.19 14.69 -8.82
CA ILE A 198 -17.64 14.72 -8.51
C ILE A 198 -18.39 13.66 -9.33
N SER A 199 -18.00 13.40 -10.59
CA SER A 199 -18.62 12.35 -11.40
C SER A 199 -18.44 10.94 -10.83
N SER A 200 -17.22 10.57 -10.39
CA SER A 200 -16.97 9.29 -9.72
C SER A 200 -17.50 9.27 -8.29
N GLY A 201 -17.63 10.44 -7.66
CA GLY A 201 -18.23 10.63 -6.36
C GLY A 201 -19.74 10.46 -6.35
N THR A 202 -20.44 10.90 -7.39
CA THR A 202 -21.86 10.64 -7.57
C THR A 202 -22.12 9.14 -7.67
N GLU A 203 -21.39 8.41 -8.52
CA GLU A 203 -21.52 6.96 -8.64
C GLU A 203 -21.24 6.23 -7.31
N SER A 204 -20.21 6.66 -6.57
CA SER A 204 -19.85 6.07 -5.28
C SER A 204 -20.92 6.31 -4.20
N VAL A 205 -21.47 7.53 -4.14
CA VAL A 205 -22.56 7.85 -3.20
C VAL A 205 -23.84 7.10 -3.57
N GLU A 206 -24.20 7.07 -4.84
CA GLU A 206 -25.39 6.34 -5.30
C GLU A 206 -25.27 4.83 -5.09
N PHE A 207 -24.09 4.25 -5.33
CA PHE A 207 -23.83 2.83 -5.13
C PHE A 207 -23.90 2.42 -3.64
N HIS A 208 -23.25 3.19 -2.76
CA HIS A 208 -23.12 2.82 -1.36
C HIS A 208 -24.26 3.30 -0.45
N CYS A 209 -24.93 4.40 -0.80
CA CYS A 209 -25.89 5.08 0.08
C CYS A 209 -27.35 4.92 -0.35
N ARG A 210 -27.61 4.26 -1.50
CA ARG A 210 -28.98 3.88 -1.86
C ARG A 210 -29.56 2.94 -0.81
N ARG A 211 -30.69 3.34 -0.25
CA ARG A 211 -31.56 2.46 0.53
C ARG A 211 -31.84 1.22 -0.30
N GLN A 212 -31.49 0.04 0.23
CA GLN A 212 -32.28 -1.15 -0.05
C GLN A 212 -33.68 -0.80 0.44
N ASN A 213 -34.60 -0.56 -0.51
CA ASN A 213 -36.02 -0.41 -0.20
C ASN A 213 -36.54 -1.70 0.44
#